data_AF-A0A844ZX35-F1
#
_entry.id   AF-A0A844ZX35-F1
#
_cell.length_a   1.000
_cell.length_b   1.000
_cell.length_c   1.000
_cell.angle_alpha   90.00
_cell.angle_beta   90.00
_cell.angle_gamma   90.00
#
_symmetry.space_group_name_H-M   'P 1'
#
loop_
_entity.id
_entity.type
_entity.pdbx_description
1 polymer ?
#
loop_
_entity_poly.entity_id
_entity_poly.type
_entity_poly.pdbx_seq_one_letter_code
_entity_poly.pdbx_strand_id
1 'polypeptide(L)'
;MTDTITAQAADRKRRLKKTVFAVSLGGVVGFVGAMAGMELAETGALGEFDASREIALLVGLFYVLIALIILAGIAVPRAGATFLNVEDAEEIQEQRPMLTLSGIGTAVAGAALIVVALGGANGVLDPLMAVAAYAILGIVAVVVSLRSMKLQDELMVAMGRQAGATAFYLVALVGGTWAVLAHLGFVTGPTPLDWLTMIWALMLLAAFIVVAKKGMMVMR
;
A
#
# COMPACT_ATOMS: atom_id res chain seq x y z
N MET A 1 -36.54 -25.61 -0.10
CA MET A 1 -35.26 -25.87 -0.80
C MET A 1 -35.07 -25.00 -2.05
N THR A 2 -36.14 -24.57 -2.74
CA THR A 2 -36.04 -23.71 -3.93
C THR A 2 -35.67 -22.26 -3.59
N ASP A 3 -36.17 -21.71 -2.48
CA ASP A 3 -35.89 -20.32 -2.04
C ASP A 3 -34.45 -20.09 -1.56
N THR A 4 -33.80 -21.13 -1.06
CA THR A 4 -32.40 -21.06 -0.60
C THR A 4 -31.43 -20.98 -1.79
N ILE A 5 -31.76 -21.61 -2.91
CA ILE A 5 -30.92 -21.62 -4.13
C ILE A 5 -31.02 -20.28 -4.87
N THR A 6 -32.22 -19.69 -4.93
CA THR A 6 -32.44 -18.37 -5.56
C THR A 6 -31.79 -17.25 -4.75
N ALA A 7 -31.86 -17.32 -3.41
CA ALA A 7 -31.18 -16.36 -2.53
C ALA A 7 -29.65 -16.42 -2.64
N GLN A 8 -29.05 -17.62 -2.68
CA GLN A 8 -27.60 -17.78 -2.88
C GLN A 8 -27.13 -17.28 -4.24
N ALA A 9 -27.91 -17.52 -5.31
CA ALA A 9 -27.58 -17.04 -6.64
C ALA A 9 -27.65 -15.51 -6.74
N ALA A 10 -28.63 -14.88 -6.09
CA ALA A 10 -28.77 -13.43 -6.03
C ALA A 10 -27.61 -12.78 -5.26
N ASP A 11 -27.21 -13.37 -4.13
CA ASP A 11 -26.09 -12.87 -3.32
C ASP A 11 -24.75 -12.99 -4.07
N ARG A 12 -24.52 -14.12 -4.75
CA ARG A 12 -23.33 -14.31 -5.62
C ARG A 12 -23.26 -13.25 -6.73
N LYS A 13 -24.40 -12.94 -7.36
CA LYS A 13 -24.48 -11.93 -8.43
C LYS A 13 -24.22 -10.52 -7.89
N ARG A 14 -24.71 -10.20 -6.68
CA ARG A 14 -24.44 -8.92 -6.01
C ARG A 14 -22.96 -8.76 -5.65
N ARG A 15 -22.33 -9.80 -5.08
CA ARG A 15 -20.90 -9.82 -4.77
C ARG A 15 -20.05 -9.66 -6.03
N LEU A 16 -20.35 -10.42 -7.08
CA LEU A 16 -19.64 -10.30 -8.36
C LEU A 16 -19.74 -8.88 -8.94
N LYS A 17 -20.92 -8.26 -8.90
CA LYS A 17 -21.10 -6.86 -9.33
C LYS A 17 -20.27 -5.89 -8.51
N LYS A 18 -20.24 -6.02 -7.18
CA LYS A 18 -19.40 -5.19 -6.31
C LYS A 18 -17.91 -5.37 -6.61
N THR A 19 -17.44 -6.60 -6.79
CA THR A 19 -16.04 -6.90 -7.14
C THR A 19 -15.67 -6.30 -8.49
N VAL A 20 -16.49 -6.52 -9.53
CA VAL A 20 -16.26 -5.95 -10.86
C VAL A 20 -16.21 -4.42 -10.78
N PHE A 21 -17.15 -3.81 -10.05
CA PHE A 21 -17.16 -2.37 -9.83
C PHE A 21 -15.86 -1.89 -9.16
N ALA A 22 -15.44 -2.50 -8.06
CA ALA A 22 -14.21 -2.13 -7.34
C ALA A 22 -12.95 -2.29 -8.22
N VAL A 23 -12.84 -3.39 -8.97
CA VAL A 23 -11.73 -3.63 -9.90
C VAL A 23 -11.74 -2.60 -11.03
N SER A 24 -12.91 -2.32 -11.61
CA SER A 24 -13.02 -1.32 -12.68
C SER A 24 -12.71 0.09 -12.19
N LEU A 25 -13.17 0.46 -10.99
CA LEU A 25 -12.87 1.76 -10.38
C LEU A 25 -11.38 1.89 -10.09
N GLY A 26 -10.76 0.87 -9.49
CA GLY A 26 -9.32 0.83 -9.26
C GLY A 26 -8.52 0.91 -10.57
N GLY A 27 -8.98 0.20 -11.61
CA GLY A 27 -8.37 0.25 -12.95
C GLY A 27 -8.46 1.63 -13.59
N VAL A 28 -9.61 2.31 -13.51
CA VAL A 28 -9.78 3.68 -14.03
C VAL A 28 -8.91 4.67 -13.26
N VAL A 29 -8.91 4.60 -11.93
CA VAL A 29 -8.06 5.47 -11.08
C VAL A 29 -6.57 5.24 -11.38
N GLY A 30 -6.15 3.98 -11.53
CA GLY A 30 -4.78 3.63 -11.90
C GLY A 30 -4.40 4.13 -13.29
N PHE A 31 -5.29 3.99 -14.29
CA PHE A 31 -5.05 4.47 -15.64
C PHE A 31 -4.94 5.99 -15.71
N VAL A 32 -5.86 6.72 -15.08
CA VAL A 32 -5.82 8.19 -15.03
C VAL A 32 -4.58 8.67 -14.27
N GLY A 33 -4.23 8.00 -13.17
CA GLY A 33 -3.01 8.29 -12.42
C GLY A 33 -1.74 8.09 -13.25
N ALA A 34 -1.67 7.01 -14.04
CA ALA A 34 -0.55 6.76 -14.95
C ALA A 34 -0.46 7.82 -16.06
N MET A 35 -1.59 8.19 -16.66
CA MET A 35 -1.64 9.25 -17.69
C MET A 35 -1.16 10.60 -17.14
N ALA A 36 -1.67 11.01 -15.97
CA ALA A 36 -1.24 12.23 -15.31
C ALA A 36 0.25 12.19 -14.92
N GLY A 37 0.74 11.02 -14.50
CA GLY A 37 2.15 10.80 -14.20
C GLY A 37 3.03 10.97 -15.44
N MET A 38 2.63 10.40 -16.58
CA MET A 38 3.35 10.55 -17.85
C MET A 38 3.39 12.02 -18.30
N GLU A 39 2.25 12.73 -18.27
CA GLU A 39 2.20 14.15 -18.63
C GLU A 39 3.12 14.98 -17.73
N LEU A 40 3.10 14.72 -16.42
CA LEU A 40 3.95 15.42 -15.45
C LEU A 40 5.43 15.11 -15.65
N ALA A 41 5.78 13.87 -16.03
CA ALA A 41 7.15 13.48 -16.38
C ALA A 41 7.64 14.17 -17.66
N GLU A 42 6.78 14.30 -18.68
CA GLU A 42 7.09 15.00 -19.93
C GLU A 42 7.38 16.49 -19.72
N THR A 43 6.79 17.13 -18.70
CA THR A 43 7.12 18.52 -18.36
C THR A 43 8.53 18.73 -17.81
N GLY A 44 9.22 17.66 -17.40
CA GLY A 44 10.51 17.72 -16.71
C GLY A 44 10.44 18.31 -15.28
N ALA A 45 9.25 18.67 -14.79
CA ALA A 45 9.06 19.29 -13.48
C ALA A 45 9.49 18.37 -12.31
N LEU A 46 9.56 17.06 -12.56
CA LEU A 46 9.93 16.05 -11.58
C LEU A 46 11.37 15.52 -11.74
N GLY A 47 12.19 16.13 -12.61
CA GLY A 47 13.55 15.68 -12.91
C GLY A 47 13.60 14.52 -13.92
N GLU A 48 14.77 13.92 -14.12
CA GLU A 48 14.90 12.74 -14.98
C GLU A 48 14.37 11.49 -14.26
N PHE A 49 13.43 10.78 -14.90
CA PHE A 49 12.92 9.50 -14.42
C PHE A 49 13.64 8.35 -15.10
N ASP A 50 14.37 7.57 -14.30
CA ASP A 50 14.65 6.18 -14.64
C ASP A 50 13.51 5.29 -14.12
N ALA A 51 13.49 4.03 -14.58
CA ALA A 51 12.46 3.06 -14.20
C ALA A 51 12.40 2.84 -12.67
N SER A 52 13.54 2.86 -11.97
CA SER A 52 13.61 2.66 -10.52
C SER A 52 12.90 3.77 -9.75
N ARG A 53 13.11 5.04 -10.15
CA ARG A 53 12.43 6.21 -9.56
C ARG A 53 10.94 6.20 -9.85
N GLU A 54 10.54 5.85 -11.07
CA GLU A 54 9.14 5.77 -11.45
C GLU A 54 8.40 4.72 -10.61
N ILE A 55 8.95 3.52 -10.49
CA ILE A 55 8.36 2.43 -9.70
C ILE A 55 8.30 2.84 -8.21
N ALA A 56 9.37 3.43 -7.66
CA ALA A 56 9.39 3.89 -6.28
C ALA A 56 8.31 4.94 -5.99
N LEU A 57 8.15 5.91 -6.90
CA LEU A 57 7.15 6.96 -6.80
C LEU A 57 5.73 6.39 -6.88
N LEU A 58 5.48 5.45 -7.80
CA LEU A 58 4.19 4.77 -7.90
C LEU A 58 3.87 3.99 -6.62
N VAL A 59 4.80 3.19 -6.10
CA VAL A 59 4.60 2.45 -4.85
C VAL A 59 4.32 3.40 -3.68
N GLY A 60 5.09 4.50 -3.57
CA GLY A 60 4.87 5.51 -2.54
C GLY A 60 3.49 6.19 -2.66
N LEU A 61 3.04 6.51 -3.87
CA LEU A 61 1.70 7.04 -4.14
C LEU A 61 0.60 6.05 -3.79
N PHE A 62 0.80 4.75 -4.03
CA PHE A 62 -0.14 3.71 -3.61
C PHE A 62 -0.33 3.71 -2.09
N TYR A 63 0.75 3.81 -1.31
CA TYR A 63 0.67 3.96 0.15
C TYR A 63 -0.11 5.22 0.56
N VAL A 64 0.17 6.37 -0.06
CA VAL A 64 -0.55 7.62 0.21
C VAL A 64 -2.04 7.48 -0.14
N LEU A 65 -2.38 6.87 -1.28
CA LEU A 65 -3.76 6.64 -1.70
C LEU A 65 -4.50 5.74 -0.71
N ILE A 66 -3.89 4.64 -0.27
CA ILE A 66 -4.46 3.75 0.75
C ILE A 66 -4.70 4.53 2.05
N ALA A 67 -3.75 5.34 2.48
CA ALA A 67 -3.90 6.17 3.68
C ALA A 67 -5.04 7.18 3.54
N LEU A 68 -5.15 7.88 2.40
CA LEU A 68 -6.24 8.82 2.13
C LEU A 68 -7.60 8.12 2.17
N ILE A 69 -7.70 6.93 1.59
CA ILE A 69 -8.90 6.09 1.64
C ILE A 69 -9.29 5.77 3.08
N ILE A 70 -8.34 5.33 3.91
CA ILE A 70 -8.59 4.98 5.31
C ILE A 70 -9.04 6.23 6.09
N LEU A 71 -8.30 7.34 5.97
CA LEU A 71 -8.58 8.57 6.69
C LEU A 71 -9.91 9.21 6.24
N ALA A 72 -10.26 9.14 4.96
CA ALA A 72 -11.56 9.59 4.45
C ALA A 72 -12.71 8.70 4.96
N GLY A 73 -12.50 7.38 5.05
CA GLY A 73 -13.46 6.44 5.63
C GLY A 73 -13.75 6.73 7.10
N ILE A 74 -12.74 7.16 7.86
CA ILE A 74 -12.89 7.62 9.25
C ILE A 74 -13.65 8.96 9.32
N ALA A 75 -13.37 9.89 8.40
CA ALA A 75 -14.03 11.20 8.39
C ALA A 75 -15.52 11.10 8.03
N VAL A 76 -15.92 10.10 7.24
CA VAL A 76 -17.31 9.86 6.83
C VAL A 76 -17.72 8.41 7.16
N PRO A 77 -17.99 8.08 8.45
CA PRO A 77 -18.17 6.69 8.90
C PRO A 77 -19.25 5.90 8.17
N ARG A 78 -20.35 6.54 7.74
CA ARG A 78 -21.42 5.86 6.99
C ARG A 78 -20.96 5.40 5.61
N ALA A 79 -20.20 6.24 4.90
CA ALA A 79 -19.61 5.89 3.61
C ALA A 79 -18.42 4.92 3.80
N GLY A 80 -17.62 5.17 4.84
CA GLY A 80 -16.51 4.32 5.27
C GLY A 80 -16.97 2.90 5.58
N ALA A 81 -18.12 2.71 6.22
CA ALA A 81 -18.61 1.38 6.58
C ALA A 81 -18.85 0.49 5.35
N THR A 82 -19.41 1.07 4.29
CA THR A 82 -19.65 0.38 3.02
C THR A 82 -18.34 0.16 2.24
N PHE A 83 -17.41 1.12 2.29
CA PHE A 83 -16.19 1.09 1.49
C PHE A 83 -15.07 0.26 2.11
N LEU A 84 -14.87 0.37 3.42
CA LEU A 84 -13.90 -0.39 4.21
C LEU A 84 -14.39 -1.80 4.56
N ASN A 85 -15.60 -2.17 4.17
CA ASN A 85 -16.18 -3.50 4.38
C ASN A 85 -16.22 -3.92 5.86
N VAL A 86 -16.59 -3.00 6.74
CA VAL A 86 -16.83 -3.25 8.17
C VAL A 86 -18.32 -3.53 8.42
N GLU A 87 -18.65 -4.17 9.55
CA GLU A 87 -20.02 -4.59 9.82
C GLU A 87 -20.93 -3.42 10.18
N ASP A 88 -20.42 -2.42 10.92
CA ASP A 88 -21.15 -1.22 11.31
C ASP A 88 -20.23 0.03 11.32
N ALA A 89 -20.82 1.20 11.12
CA ALA A 89 -20.15 2.49 11.28
C ALA A 89 -19.72 2.75 12.74
N GLU A 90 -20.33 2.06 13.72
CA GLU A 90 -19.91 2.10 15.13
C GLU A 90 -18.53 1.46 15.32
N GLU A 91 -18.22 0.37 14.60
CA GLU A 91 -16.92 -0.29 14.64
C GLU A 91 -15.78 0.66 14.20
N ILE A 92 -16.04 1.50 13.20
CA ILE A 92 -15.09 2.54 12.76
C ILE A 92 -14.86 3.58 13.86
N GLN A 93 -15.90 3.93 14.63
CA GLN A 93 -15.78 4.90 15.71
C GLN A 93 -14.96 4.35 16.87
N GLU A 94 -15.18 3.08 17.23
CA GLU A 94 -14.40 2.39 18.27
C GLU A 94 -12.93 2.24 17.88
N GLN A 95 -12.67 1.82 16.63
CA GLN A 95 -11.31 1.63 16.12
C GLN A 95 -10.66 2.93 15.62
N ARG A 96 -11.35 4.08 15.70
CA ARG A 96 -10.90 5.36 15.16
C ARG A 96 -9.47 5.75 15.57
N PRO A 97 -9.04 5.63 16.84
CA PRO A 97 -7.68 5.97 17.24
C PRO A 97 -6.64 5.08 16.55
N MET A 98 -6.90 3.77 16.45
CA MET A 98 -6.02 2.82 15.78
C MET A 98 -5.95 3.08 14.28
N LEU A 99 -7.11 3.23 13.62
CA LEU A 99 -7.19 3.47 12.18
C LEU A 99 -6.56 4.81 11.78
N THR A 100 -6.68 5.84 12.64
CA THR A 100 -6.04 7.14 12.41
C THR A 100 -4.52 7.00 12.45
N LEU A 101 -3.97 6.34 13.47
CA LEU A 101 -2.52 6.11 13.55
C LEU A 101 -2.03 5.22 12.40
N SER A 102 -2.73 4.14 12.09
CA SER A 102 -2.39 3.29 10.93
C SER A 102 -2.43 4.05 9.61
N GLY A 103 -3.44 4.90 9.39
CA GLY A 103 -3.55 5.76 8.22
C GLY A 103 -2.40 6.76 8.13
N ILE A 104 -2.08 7.46 9.23
CA ILE A 104 -0.93 8.38 9.28
C ILE A 104 0.38 7.64 9.02
N GLY A 105 0.60 6.49 9.67
CA GLY A 105 1.81 5.68 9.48
C GLY A 105 1.97 5.22 8.02
N THR A 106 0.88 4.81 7.38
CA THR A 106 0.84 4.42 5.97
C THR A 106 1.15 5.60 5.04
N ALA A 107 0.56 6.78 5.30
CA ALA A 107 0.85 7.99 4.52
C ALA A 107 2.31 8.42 4.64
N VAL A 108 2.84 8.43 5.87
CA VAL A 108 4.22 8.85 6.15
C VAL A 108 5.22 7.87 5.54
N ALA A 109 4.94 6.56 5.57
CA ALA A 109 5.76 5.55 4.89
C ALA A 109 5.79 5.76 3.36
N GLY A 110 4.62 6.01 2.75
CA GLY A 110 4.53 6.34 1.33
C GLY A 110 5.28 7.62 0.97
N ALA A 111 5.10 8.68 1.76
CA ALA A 111 5.80 9.95 1.59
C ALA A 111 7.32 9.80 1.72
N ALA A 112 7.80 8.95 2.63
CA ALA A 112 9.23 8.68 2.77
C ALA A 112 9.81 8.07 1.48
N LEU A 113 9.12 7.12 0.85
CA LEU A 113 9.55 6.53 -0.41
C LEU A 113 9.50 7.55 -1.57
N ILE A 114 8.45 8.39 -1.64
CA ILE A 114 8.33 9.46 -2.65
C ILE A 114 9.51 10.44 -2.52
N VAL A 115 9.84 10.89 -1.31
CA VAL A 115 10.95 11.81 -1.07
C VAL A 115 12.28 11.24 -1.56
N VAL A 116 12.53 9.95 -1.31
CA VAL A 116 13.77 9.30 -1.79
C VAL A 116 13.76 9.14 -3.31
N ALA A 117 12.61 8.82 -3.91
CA ALA A 117 12.46 8.71 -5.37
C ALA A 117 12.69 10.05 -6.09
N LEU A 118 12.27 11.16 -5.47
CA LEU A 118 12.50 12.51 -5.97
C LEU A 118 13.90 13.06 -5.65
N GLY A 119 14.70 12.34 -4.86
CA GLY A 119 16.04 12.73 -4.45
C GLY A 119 17.17 12.21 -5.35
N GLY A 120 18.37 12.75 -5.14
CA GLY A 120 19.60 12.29 -5.80
C GLY A 120 20.10 13.24 -6.89
N ALA A 121 21.21 12.88 -7.54
CA ALA A 121 21.93 13.78 -8.47
C ALA A 121 21.06 14.36 -9.59
N ASN A 122 20.10 13.59 -10.09
CA ASN A 122 19.18 14.01 -11.15
C ASN A 122 17.74 14.23 -10.63
N GLY A 123 17.55 14.32 -9.31
CA GLY A 123 16.23 14.49 -8.68
C GLY A 123 15.87 15.96 -8.46
N VAL A 124 14.60 16.23 -8.16
CA VAL A 124 14.12 17.58 -7.78
C VAL A 124 14.61 17.98 -6.38
N LEU A 125 14.75 16.98 -5.50
CA LEU A 125 15.21 17.19 -4.13
C LEU A 125 16.72 17.02 -4.04
N ASP A 126 17.35 18.00 -3.42
CA ASP A 126 18.76 17.91 -3.02
C ASP A 126 19.00 16.62 -2.19
N PRO A 127 20.12 15.89 -2.42
CA PRO A 127 20.38 14.63 -1.72
C PRO A 127 20.37 14.73 -0.20
N LEU A 128 20.89 15.83 0.38
CA LEU A 128 20.89 16.02 1.82
C LEU A 128 19.47 16.27 2.34
N MET A 129 18.67 17.06 1.61
CA MET A 129 17.25 17.25 1.94
C MET A 129 16.46 15.94 1.85
N ALA A 130 16.69 15.12 0.83
CA ALA A 130 16.02 13.84 0.67
C ALA A 130 16.33 12.88 1.82
N VAL A 131 17.60 12.77 2.24
CA VAL A 131 18.02 11.95 3.38
C VAL A 131 17.42 12.48 4.69
N ALA A 132 17.47 13.79 4.92
CA ALA A 132 16.92 14.40 6.13
C ALA A 132 15.40 14.17 6.24
N ALA A 133 14.66 14.41 5.15
CA ALA A 133 13.23 14.19 5.11
C ALA A 133 12.88 12.70 5.25
N TYR A 134 13.61 11.79 4.59
CA TYR A 134 13.44 10.35 4.77
C TYR A 134 13.67 9.91 6.22
N ALA A 135 14.72 10.42 6.87
CA ALA A 135 15.01 10.10 8.26
C ALA A 135 13.90 10.58 9.22
N ILE A 136 13.43 11.82 9.04
CA ILE A 136 12.33 12.38 9.85
C ILE A 136 11.05 11.58 9.63
N LEU A 137 10.66 11.35 8.38
CA LEU A 137 9.45 10.58 8.05
C LEU A 137 9.57 9.14 8.55
N GLY A 138 10.73 8.51 8.43
CA GLY A 138 10.99 7.17 8.97
C GLY A 138 10.81 7.09 10.48
N ILE A 139 11.35 8.06 11.24
CA ILE A 139 11.14 8.15 12.69
C ILE A 139 9.66 8.30 13.01
N VAL A 140 8.95 9.18 12.30
CA VAL A 140 7.50 9.38 12.51
C VAL A 140 6.73 8.11 12.20
N ALA A 141 7.02 7.42 11.09
CA ALA A 141 6.37 6.17 10.72
C ALA A 141 6.57 5.09 11.79
N VAL A 142 7.78 4.95 12.33
CA VAL A 142 8.08 4.01 13.42
C VAL A 142 7.31 4.37 14.68
N VAL A 143 7.36 5.63 15.12
CA VAL A 143 6.68 6.08 16.35
C VAL A 143 5.17 5.87 16.26
N VAL A 144 4.56 6.26 15.14
CA VAL A 144 3.13 6.11 14.91
C VAL A 144 2.74 4.63 14.83
N SER A 145 3.54 3.79 14.16
CA SER A 145 3.31 2.34 14.08
C SER A 145 3.36 1.69 15.47
N LEU A 146 4.37 2.01 16.28
CA LEU A 146 4.50 1.51 17.65
C LEU A 146 3.32 1.93 18.54
N ARG A 147 2.80 3.14 18.36
CA ARG A 147 1.59 3.58 19.07
C ARG A 147 0.35 2.84 18.57
N SER A 148 0.23 2.63 17.25
CA SER A 148 -0.88 1.88 16.67
C SER A 148 -0.91 0.44 17.15
N MET A 149 0.25 -0.22 17.28
CA MET A 149 0.34 -1.60 17.77
C MET A 149 -0.22 -1.79 19.19
N LYS A 150 -0.18 -0.75 20.03
CA LYS A 150 -0.77 -0.81 21.39
C LYS A 150 -2.29 -0.77 21.41
N LEU A 151 -2.90 -0.39 20.28
CA LEU A 151 -4.35 -0.30 20.11
C LEU A 151 -4.93 -1.46 19.31
N GLN A 152 -4.07 -2.37 18.84
CA GLN A 152 -4.46 -3.55 18.08
C GLN A 152 -4.85 -4.69 19.02
N ASP A 153 -5.85 -5.46 18.63
CA ASP A 153 -6.18 -6.73 19.28
C ASP A 153 -5.17 -7.84 18.91
N GLU A 154 -5.33 -9.00 19.54
CA GLU A 154 -4.45 -10.15 19.30
C GLU A 154 -4.49 -10.66 17.85
N LEU A 155 -5.65 -10.58 17.19
CA LEU A 155 -5.83 -11.02 15.81
C LEU A 155 -5.05 -10.11 14.86
N MET A 156 -5.18 -8.79 15.01
CA MET A 156 -4.50 -7.78 14.22
C MET A 156 -2.99 -7.86 14.40
N VAL A 157 -2.49 -8.04 15.64
CA VAL A 157 -1.06 -8.24 15.90
C VAL A 157 -0.56 -9.53 15.23
N ALA A 158 -1.30 -10.63 15.33
CA ALA A 158 -0.94 -11.90 14.69
C ALA A 158 -0.92 -11.77 13.16
N MET A 159 -1.90 -11.09 12.57
CA MET A 159 -1.93 -10.80 11.15
C MET A 159 -0.77 -9.94 10.70
N GLY A 160 -0.44 -8.87 11.44
CA GLY A 160 0.70 -8.01 11.16
C GLY A 160 2.02 -8.78 11.17
N ARG A 161 2.22 -9.66 12.16
CA ARG A 161 3.40 -10.55 12.22
C ARG A 161 3.45 -11.51 11.03
N GLN A 162 2.32 -12.10 10.67
CA GLN A 162 2.24 -13.02 9.53
C GLN A 162 2.51 -12.31 8.20
N ALA A 163 2.00 -11.08 8.02
CA ALA A 163 2.27 -10.23 6.86
C ALA A 163 3.75 -9.86 6.80
N GLY A 164 4.34 -9.43 7.93
CA GLY A 164 5.78 -9.14 8.01
C GLY A 164 6.66 -10.32 7.65
N ALA A 165 6.36 -11.52 8.18
CA ALA A 165 7.08 -12.74 7.82
C ALA A 165 6.92 -13.10 6.33
N THR A 166 5.69 -12.98 5.80
CA THR A 166 5.42 -13.23 4.38
C THR A 166 6.19 -12.25 3.48
N ALA A 167 6.22 -10.97 3.85
CA ALA A 167 6.98 -9.94 3.13
C ALA A 167 8.48 -10.24 3.13
N PHE A 168 9.03 -10.64 4.28
CA PHE A 168 10.43 -11.06 4.39
C PHE A 168 10.76 -12.20 3.43
N TYR A 169 9.94 -13.25 3.39
CA TYR A 169 10.15 -14.37 2.46
C TYR A 169 10.00 -13.96 1.00
N LEU A 170 9.07 -13.06 0.67
CA LEU A 170 8.95 -12.52 -0.68
C LEU A 170 10.16 -11.70 -1.09
N VAL A 171 10.69 -10.84 -0.21
CA VAL A 171 11.91 -10.06 -0.47
C VAL A 171 13.11 -10.99 -0.65
N ALA A 172 13.26 -12.00 0.21
CA ALA A 172 14.33 -12.99 0.07
C ALA A 172 14.22 -13.78 -1.25
N LEU A 173 13.00 -14.16 -1.65
CA LEU A 173 12.78 -14.88 -2.89
C LEU A 173 13.03 -14.00 -4.12
N VAL A 174 12.40 -12.83 -4.20
CA VAL A 174 12.48 -11.96 -5.39
C VAL A 174 13.81 -11.21 -5.41
N GLY A 175 14.08 -10.42 -4.38
CA GLY A 175 15.29 -9.61 -4.27
C GLY A 175 16.53 -10.48 -4.14
N GLY A 176 16.48 -11.56 -3.35
CA GLY A 176 17.61 -12.48 -3.21
C GLY A 176 17.93 -13.23 -4.50
N THR A 177 16.93 -13.74 -5.23
CA THR A 177 17.17 -14.38 -6.53
C THR A 177 17.73 -13.37 -7.54
N TRP A 178 17.20 -12.15 -7.59
CA TRP A 178 17.75 -11.10 -8.46
C TRP A 178 19.20 -10.78 -8.09
N ALA A 179 19.52 -10.65 -6.80
CA ALA A 179 20.88 -10.42 -6.33
C ALA A 179 21.84 -11.54 -6.75
N VAL A 180 21.41 -12.80 -6.65
CA VAL A 180 22.21 -13.96 -7.08
C VAL A 180 22.45 -13.92 -8.59
N LEU A 181 21.41 -13.70 -9.39
CA LEU A 181 21.54 -13.61 -10.85
C LEU A 181 22.47 -12.48 -11.26
N ALA A 182 22.39 -11.34 -10.59
CA ALA A 182 23.26 -10.19 -10.83
C ALA A 182 24.71 -10.48 -10.42
N HIS A 183 24.93 -11.10 -9.25
CA HIS A 183 26.25 -11.50 -8.79
C HIS A 183 26.94 -12.48 -9.77
N LEU A 184 26.16 -13.37 -10.39
CA LEU A 184 26.63 -14.32 -11.39
C LEU A 184 26.72 -13.74 -12.81
N GLY A 185 26.38 -12.47 -13.00
CA GLY A 185 26.52 -11.76 -14.29
C GLY A 185 25.41 -12.06 -15.31
N PHE A 186 24.28 -12.64 -14.90
CA PHE A 186 23.15 -12.91 -15.82
C PHE A 186 22.28 -11.69 -16.10
N VAL A 187 22.16 -10.77 -15.14
CA VAL A 187 21.33 -9.56 -15.23
C VAL A 187 22.03 -8.38 -14.56
N THR A 188 21.60 -7.16 -14.86
CA THR A 188 22.02 -5.98 -14.09
C THR A 188 21.51 -6.08 -12.65
N GLY A 189 22.35 -5.68 -11.70
CA GLY A 189 21.99 -5.67 -10.29
C GLY A 189 20.90 -4.65 -9.96
N PRO A 190 20.03 -4.96 -8.99
CA PRO A 190 19.07 -3.98 -8.49
C PRO A 190 19.81 -2.77 -7.92
N THR A 191 19.34 -1.58 -8.25
CA THR A 191 19.82 -0.35 -7.65
C THR A 191 19.47 -0.32 -6.16
N PRO A 192 20.14 0.52 -5.34
CA PRO A 192 19.76 0.70 -3.95
C PRO A 192 18.30 1.13 -3.76
N LEU A 193 17.75 1.90 -4.71
CA LEU A 193 16.34 2.32 -4.69
C LEU A 193 15.39 1.15 -4.96
N ASP A 194 15.76 0.22 -5.85
CA ASP A 194 14.97 -0.98 -6.11
C ASP A 194 14.81 -1.84 -4.86
N TRP A 195 15.86 -1.96 -4.05
CA TRP A 195 15.79 -2.67 -2.76
C TRP A 195 14.80 -2.04 -1.79
N LEU A 196 14.88 -0.71 -1.62
CA LEU A 196 13.92 0.01 -0.78
C LEU A 196 12.50 -0.19 -1.28
N THR A 197 12.30 -0.05 -2.60
CA THR A 197 10.99 -0.17 -3.24
C THR A 197 10.42 -1.59 -3.11
N MET A 198 11.25 -2.63 -3.28
CA MET A 198 10.84 -4.03 -3.10
C MET A 198 10.35 -4.30 -1.67
N ILE A 199 11.01 -3.76 -0.65
CA ILE A 199 10.58 -3.94 0.75
C ILE A 199 9.15 -3.42 0.94
N TRP A 200 8.85 -2.23 0.42
CA TRP A 200 7.53 -1.62 0.54
C TRP A 200 6.48 -2.30 -0.36
N ALA A 201 6.81 -2.56 -1.62
CA ALA A 201 5.88 -3.21 -2.56
C ALA A 201 5.50 -4.63 -2.12
N LEU A 202 6.48 -5.42 -1.67
CA LEU A 202 6.24 -6.79 -1.23
C LEU A 202 5.58 -6.85 0.14
N MET A 203 5.71 -5.81 0.98
CA MET A 203 4.91 -5.67 2.20
C MET A 203 3.41 -5.47 1.88
N LEU A 204 3.07 -4.62 0.91
CA LEU A 204 1.67 -4.48 0.44
C LEU A 204 1.14 -5.82 -0.09
N LEU A 205 1.90 -6.47 -0.97
CA LEU A 205 1.51 -7.77 -1.53
C LEU A 205 1.32 -8.83 -0.42
N ALA A 206 2.23 -8.88 0.55
CA ALA A 206 2.13 -9.78 1.69
C ALA A 206 0.87 -9.54 2.53
N ALA A 207 0.52 -8.27 2.78
CA ALA A 207 -0.71 -7.92 3.48
C ALA A 207 -1.94 -8.46 2.74
N PHE A 208 -2.03 -8.25 1.41
CA PHE A 208 -3.11 -8.81 0.60
C PHE A 208 -3.16 -10.34 0.66
N ILE A 209 -2.02 -11.02 0.50
CA ILE A 209 -1.94 -12.49 0.55
C ILE A 209 -2.44 -13.03 1.90
N VAL A 210 -2.01 -12.42 3.01
CA VAL A 210 -2.39 -12.87 4.35
C VAL A 210 -3.88 -12.63 4.61
N VAL A 211 -4.40 -11.45 4.25
CA VAL A 211 -5.82 -11.15 4.37
C VAL A 211 -6.67 -12.08 3.50
N ALA A 212 -6.19 -12.42 2.29
CA ALA A 212 -6.82 -13.41 1.39
C ALA A 212 -6.98 -14.77 2.07
N LYS A 213 -5.87 -15.28 2.60
CA LYS A 213 -5.77 -16.63 3.18
C LYS A 213 -6.67 -16.81 4.39
N LYS A 214 -7.00 -15.71 5.08
CA LYS A 214 -7.92 -15.69 6.23
C LYS A 214 -9.38 -15.45 5.83
N GLY A 215 -9.68 -15.34 4.53
CA GLY A 215 -11.05 -15.17 4.04
C GLY A 215 -11.66 -13.79 4.28
N MET A 216 -10.86 -12.80 4.71
CA MET A 216 -11.35 -11.46 5.08
C MET A 216 -11.55 -10.54 3.87
N MET A 217 -11.15 -10.97 2.67
CA MET A 217 -11.44 -10.25 1.42
C MET A 217 -12.84 -10.52 0.86
N VAL A 218 -13.62 -11.41 1.49
CA VAL A 218 -15.00 -11.65 1.07
C VAL A 218 -15.84 -10.42 1.45
N MET A 219 -16.24 -9.65 0.44
CA MET A 219 -17.17 -8.53 0.63
C MET A 219 -18.48 -9.03 1.22
N ARG A 220 -18.93 -8.40 2.30
CA ARG A 220 -20.22 -8.66 2.95
C ARG A 220 -21.34 -7.80 2.34
#